data_AF-A0A224YM43-F1
#
_entry.id   AF-A0A224YM43-F1
#
_cell.length_a   1.000
_cell.length_b   1.000
_cell.length_c   1.000
_cell.angle_alpha   90.00
_cell.angle_beta   90.00
_cell.angle_gamma   90.00
#
_symmetry.space_group_name_H-M   'P 1'
#
loop_
_entity.id
_entity.type
_entity.pdbx_description
1 polymer ?
#
loop_
_entity_poly.entity_id
_entity_poly.type
_entity_poly.pdbx_seq_one_letter_code
_entity_poly.pdbx_strand_id
1 'polypeptide(L)'
;MKLALSLAFVLALSQVKADNPVWADEAANGEHQDAWKHLQKLAEEPYDLIKATYKNDPVWGNDFTCVGVAAQNVNEDEKNVEAWFMFLNNADTMYQNAFEKATAGKMYGYNKENAITYQTEDGLVLTDVLAFSDDNCYVIYALGPDGSEAGYELWATDNTDVPTSCLEKFNEYAAGLPVRDVYTNDCLPE
;
A
#
# COMPACT_ATOMS: atom_id res chain seq x y z
N MET A 1 0.80 -1.62 65.96
CA MET A 1 1.72 -1.45 64.82
C MET A 1 1.27 -2.40 63.72
N LYS A 2 0.53 -1.93 62.72
CA LYS A 2 0.03 -2.76 61.60
C LYS A 2 0.88 -2.46 60.37
N LEU A 3 1.54 -3.49 59.86
CA LEU A 3 2.32 -3.46 58.63
C LEU A 3 1.34 -3.45 57.45
N ALA A 4 1.35 -2.39 56.64
CA ALA A 4 0.62 -2.34 55.37
C ALA A 4 1.60 -2.75 54.26
N LEU A 5 1.35 -3.92 53.66
CA LEU A 5 2.13 -4.44 52.54
C LEU A 5 1.51 -3.88 51.25
N SER A 6 2.14 -2.88 50.63
CA SER A 6 1.77 -2.42 49.28
C SER A 6 2.31 -3.40 48.25
N LEU A 7 1.42 -4.15 47.60
CA LEU A 7 1.74 -4.89 46.38
C LEU A 7 1.63 -3.93 45.19
N ALA A 8 2.76 -3.55 44.61
CA ALA A 8 2.79 -2.87 43.32
C ALA A 8 2.50 -3.89 42.21
N PHE A 9 1.36 -3.74 41.54
CA PHE A 9 1.00 -4.53 40.37
C PHE A 9 1.75 -3.94 39.16
N VAL A 10 2.90 -4.52 38.80
CA VAL A 10 3.56 -4.22 37.54
C VAL A 10 2.80 -5.00 36.45
N LEU A 11 1.88 -4.31 35.77
CA LEU A 11 1.30 -4.80 34.52
C LEU A 11 2.39 -4.77 33.46
N ALA A 12 3.11 -5.89 33.30
CA ALA A 12 3.82 -6.16 32.08
C ALA A 12 2.77 -6.41 30.98
N LEU A 13 2.44 -5.37 30.23
CA LEU A 13 1.74 -5.52 28.96
C LEU A 13 2.69 -6.22 28.00
N SER A 14 2.63 -7.55 27.95
CA SER A 14 3.10 -8.30 26.79
C SER A 14 2.26 -7.82 25.61
N GLN A 15 2.82 -6.95 24.77
CA GLN A 15 2.27 -6.69 23.44
C GLN A 15 2.19 -8.05 22.74
N VAL A 16 0.98 -8.56 22.55
CA VAL A 16 0.74 -9.65 21.61
C VAL A 16 1.14 -9.06 20.27
N LYS A 17 2.33 -9.41 19.77
CA LYS A 17 2.66 -9.17 18.37
C LYS A 17 1.58 -9.91 17.60
N ALA A 18 0.73 -9.17 16.89
CA ALA A 18 -0.05 -9.80 15.84
C ALA A 18 0.95 -10.49 14.91
N ASP A 19 0.67 -11.73 14.53
CA ASP A 19 1.53 -12.43 13.58
C ASP A 19 1.56 -11.64 12.26
N ASN A 20 2.75 -11.47 11.69
CA ASN A 20 2.91 -10.81 10.39
C ASN A 20 2.11 -11.57 9.31
N PRO A 21 1.73 -10.92 8.19
CA PRO A 21 1.17 -11.62 7.05
C PRO A 21 2.07 -12.77 6.58
N VAL A 22 1.48 -13.89 6.15
CA VAL A 22 2.23 -15.12 5.80
C VAL A 22 3.23 -14.92 4.65
N TRP A 23 2.98 -13.94 3.78
CA TRP A 23 3.87 -13.57 2.67
C TRP A 23 5.02 -12.64 3.09
N ALA A 24 5.00 -12.11 4.33
CA ALA A 24 6.06 -11.26 4.89
C ALA A 24 7.25 -12.09 5.37
N ASP A 25 7.85 -12.86 4.45
CA ASP A 25 9.08 -13.63 4.62
C ASP A 25 10.09 -13.19 3.56
N GLU A 26 11.09 -12.41 3.97
CA GLU A 26 12.11 -11.86 3.07
C GLU A 26 12.92 -12.95 2.36
N ALA A 27 13.19 -14.09 3.02
CA ALA A 27 13.99 -15.16 2.43
C ALA A 27 13.21 -15.92 1.35
N ALA A 28 11.89 -16.04 1.51
CA ALA A 28 11.04 -16.73 0.56
C ALA A 28 10.56 -15.81 -0.58
N ASN A 29 10.21 -14.56 -0.27
CA ASN A 29 9.45 -13.68 -1.17
C ASN A 29 10.18 -12.37 -1.51
N GLY A 30 11.32 -12.07 -0.88
CA GLY A 30 11.99 -10.76 -0.99
C GLY A 30 12.43 -10.35 -2.40
N GLU A 31 12.61 -11.31 -3.32
CA GLU A 31 12.90 -11.03 -4.73
C GLU A 31 11.75 -10.27 -5.43
N HIS A 32 10.52 -10.45 -4.96
CA HIS A 32 9.30 -9.83 -5.45
C HIS A 32 8.81 -8.68 -4.56
N GLN A 33 9.64 -8.16 -3.66
CA GLN A 33 9.22 -7.19 -2.64
C GLN A 33 10.24 -6.05 -2.51
N ASP A 34 10.96 -5.73 -3.59
CA ASP A 34 11.88 -4.59 -3.63
C ASP A 34 11.11 -3.29 -3.89
N ALA A 35 10.75 -2.59 -2.81
CA ALA A 35 10.00 -1.34 -2.89
C ALA A 35 10.78 -0.23 -3.61
N TRP A 36 12.11 -0.19 -3.49
CA TRP A 36 12.89 0.84 -4.18
C TRP A 36 12.91 0.61 -5.69
N LYS A 37 13.15 -0.63 -6.12
CA LYS A 37 13.06 -1.00 -7.54
C LYS A 37 11.67 -0.69 -8.10
N HIS A 38 10.62 -0.93 -7.32
CA HIS A 38 9.25 -0.61 -7.71
C HIS A 38 9.05 0.91 -7.92
N LEU A 39 9.49 1.77 -6.98
CA LEU A 39 9.36 3.22 -7.14
C LEU A 39 10.14 3.76 -8.35
N GLN A 40 11.32 3.20 -8.65
CA GLN A 40 12.07 3.54 -9.85
C GLN A 40 11.27 3.20 -11.11
N LYS A 41 10.62 2.03 -11.13
CA LYS A 41 9.77 1.61 -12.26
C LYS A 41 8.51 2.46 -12.42
N LEU A 42 7.91 2.89 -11.31
CA LEU A 42 6.76 3.80 -11.34
C LEU A 42 7.08 5.16 -11.98
N ALA A 43 8.36 5.55 -12.02
CA ALA A 43 8.80 6.75 -12.74
C ALA A 43 8.98 6.54 -14.25
N GLU A 44 8.91 5.29 -14.73
CA GLU A 44 9.04 4.95 -16.16
C GLU A 44 7.67 4.77 -16.83
N GLU A 45 6.68 4.24 -16.11
CA GLU A 45 5.33 3.99 -16.63
C GLU A 45 4.25 4.12 -15.54
N PRO A 46 3.04 4.59 -15.88
CA PRO A 46 1.93 4.71 -14.95
C PRO A 46 1.28 3.36 -14.64
N TYR A 47 0.57 3.29 -13.51
CA TYR A 47 -0.18 2.13 -13.07
C TYR A 47 -1.59 2.51 -12.66
N ASP A 48 -2.53 1.64 -12.99
CA ASP A 48 -3.93 1.71 -12.57
C ASP A 48 -4.18 0.77 -11.38
N LEU A 49 -4.93 1.24 -10.39
CA LEU A 49 -5.46 0.39 -9.32
C LEU A 49 -6.63 -0.40 -9.88
N ILE A 50 -6.42 -1.66 -10.23
CA ILE A 50 -7.44 -2.50 -10.85
C ILE A 50 -8.48 -2.95 -9.83
N LYS A 51 -8.02 -3.44 -8.66
CA LYS A 51 -8.90 -4.00 -7.62
C LYS A 51 -8.43 -3.61 -6.24
N ALA A 52 -9.37 -3.47 -5.32
CA ALA A 52 -9.12 -3.28 -3.90
C ALA A 52 -10.06 -4.12 -3.05
N THR A 53 -9.70 -4.35 -1.78
CA THR A 53 -10.57 -5.01 -0.79
C THR A 53 -11.23 -4.06 0.21
N TYR A 54 -11.03 -2.75 0.02
CA TYR A 54 -11.55 -1.69 0.86
C TYR A 54 -12.11 -0.55 0.00
N LYS A 55 -12.89 0.34 0.62
CA LYS A 55 -13.70 1.34 -0.11
C LYS A 55 -13.28 2.78 0.11
N ASN A 56 -12.62 3.05 1.22
CA ASN A 56 -12.38 4.41 1.68
C ASN A 56 -10.90 4.59 1.92
N ASP A 57 -10.36 5.68 1.40
CA ASP A 57 -8.99 6.11 1.59
C ASP A 57 -9.00 7.55 2.15
N PRO A 58 -8.10 7.93 3.08
CA PRO A 58 -8.05 9.28 3.62
C PRO A 58 -7.78 10.38 2.59
N VAL A 59 -7.10 10.06 1.48
CA VAL A 59 -6.77 10.97 0.38
C VAL A 59 -7.80 10.83 -0.75
N TRP A 60 -8.05 9.62 -1.23
CA TRP A 60 -8.91 9.41 -2.40
C TRP A 60 -10.40 9.51 -2.07
N GLY A 61 -10.76 9.43 -0.79
CA GLY A 61 -12.13 9.60 -0.30
C GLY A 61 -12.92 8.29 -0.25
N ASN A 62 -14.23 8.43 -0.04
CA ASN A 62 -15.14 7.29 0.08
C ASN A 62 -15.57 6.77 -1.30
N ASP A 63 -15.67 5.45 -1.40
CA ASP A 63 -16.03 4.72 -2.62
C ASP A 63 -15.19 5.18 -3.84
N PHE A 64 -13.87 5.32 -3.64
CA PHE A 64 -12.96 5.78 -4.69
C PHE A 64 -12.94 4.84 -5.90
N THR A 65 -12.76 5.41 -7.09
CA THR A 65 -12.66 4.69 -8.38
C THR A 65 -11.65 5.37 -9.29
N CYS A 66 -11.24 4.70 -10.36
CA CYS A 66 -10.36 5.26 -11.39
C CYS A 66 -9.07 5.86 -10.83
N VAL A 67 -8.46 5.14 -9.87
CA VAL A 67 -7.19 5.55 -9.26
C VAL A 67 -6.06 5.13 -10.17
N GLY A 68 -5.31 6.11 -10.67
CA GLY A 68 -4.06 5.93 -11.41
C GLY A 68 -2.92 6.61 -10.67
N VAL A 69 -1.70 6.12 -10.89
CA VAL A 69 -0.47 6.69 -10.31
C VAL A 69 0.67 6.70 -11.31
N ALA A 70 1.41 7.81 -11.33
CA ALA A 70 2.70 7.94 -12.01
C ALA A 70 3.70 8.59 -11.04
N ALA A 71 5.00 8.46 -11.31
CA ALA A 71 6.01 9.15 -10.51
C ALA A 71 7.00 9.96 -11.33
N GLN A 72 7.65 10.91 -10.66
CA GLN A 72 8.72 11.74 -11.20
C GLN A 72 9.75 12.06 -10.10
N ASN A 73 10.79 12.82 -10.46
CA ASN A 73 11.77 13.37 -9.51
C ASN A 73 12.45 12.30 -8.62
N VAL A 74 12.93 11.23 -9.26
CA VAL A 74 13.65 10.13 -8.60
C VAL A 74 14.87 10.65 -7.84
N ASN A 75 14.92 10.34 -6.54
CA ASN A 75 16.04 10.64 -5.64
C ASN A 75 16.66 9.34 -5.14
N GLU A 76 17.82 8.99 -5.68
CA GLU A 76 18.57 7.76 -5.36
C GLU A 76 19.10 7.74 -3.92
N ASP A 77 19.53 8.89 -3.39
CA ASP A 77 20.15 8.97 -2.06
C ASP A 77 19.12 8.76 -0.95
N GLU A 78 17.94 9.34 -1.13
CA GLU A 78 16.83 9.23 -0.17
C GLU A 78 15.84 8.10 -0.51
N LYS A 79 16.04 7.40 -1.64
CA LYS A 79 15.15 6.35 -2.15
C LYS A 79 13.68 6.78 -2.21
N ASN A 80 13.42 7.93 -2.83
CA ASN A 80 12.06 8.44 -3.00
C ASN A 80 11.79 9.00 -4.40
N VAL A 81 10.51 9.19 -4.66
CA VAL A 81 9.95 9.82 -5.84
C VAL A 81 8.81 10.77 -5.42
N GLU A 82 8.41 11.66 -6.32
CA GLU A 82 7.12 12.37 -6.22
C GLU A 82 6.08 11.57 -7.02
N ALA A 83 5.12 10.97 -6.30
CA ALA A 83 3.99 10.26 -6.89
C ALA A 83 2.85 11.24 -7.16
N TRP A 84 2.27 11.15 -8.34
CA TRP A 84 1.09 11.88 -8.77
C TRP A 84 -0.06 10.88 -8.93
N PHE A 85 -1.09 11.06 -8.13
CA PHE A 85 -2.30 10.26 -8.17
C PHE A 85 -3.43 11.04 -8.86
N MET A 86 -4.23 10.32 -9.62
CA MET A 86 -5.49 10.80 -10.19
C MET A 86 -6.61 9.85 -9.77
N PHE A 87 -7.76 10.36 -9.36
CA PHE A 87 -8.86 9.53 -8.84
C PHE A 87 -10.24 10.19 -8.97
N LEU A 88 -11.28 9.37 -8.88
CA LEU A 88 -12.68 9.77 -8.69
C LEU A 88 -13.18 9.25 -7.34
N ASN A 89 -14.22 9.89 -6.80
CA ASN A 89 -14.92 9.43 -5.61
C ASN A 89 -16.39 9.87 -5.64
N ASN A 90 -17.14 9.53 -4.59
CA ASN A 90 -18.57 9.86 -4.54
C ASN A 90 -18.90 11.34 -4.30
N ALA A 91 -17.90 12.19 -4.06
CA ALA A 91 -18.10 13.61 -3.78
C ALA A 91 -18.05 14.48 -5.04
N ASP A 92 -17.30 14.05 -6.08
CA ASP A 92 -17.15 14.78 -7.34
C ASP A 92 -17.18 13.84 -8.54
N THR A 93 -17.78 14.30 -9.65
CA THR A 93 -17.79 13.60 -10.93
C THR A 93 -16.56 13.91 -11.79
N MET A 94 -15.76 14.90 -11.39
CA MET A 94 -14.52 15.28 -12.05
C MET A 94 -13.33 14.61 -11.38
N TYR A 95 -12.32 14.25 -12.18
CA TYR A 95 -11.06 13.72 -11.65
C TYR A 95 -10.40 14.71 -10.70
N GLN A 96 -10.00 14.19 -9.55
CA GLN A 96 -9.19 14.85 -8.55
C GLN A 96 -7.75 14.37 -8.67
N ASN A 97 -6.81 15.11 -8.08
CA ASN A 97 -5.40 14.74 -8.05
C ASN A 97 -4.80 15.00 -6.67
N ALA A 98 -3.76 14.22 -6.36
CA ALA A 98 -2.91 14.39 -5.20
C ALA A 98 -1.44 14.19 -5.58
N PHE A 99 -0.56 14.94 -4.90
CA PHE A 99 0.89 14.78 -5.00
C PHE A 99 1.40 14.30 -3.65
N GLU A 100 2.21 13.25 -3.67
CA GLU A 100 2.72 12.59 -2.48
C GLU A 100 4.20 12.26 -2.64
N LYS A 101 4.99 12.48 -1.59
CA LYS A 101 6.35 11.97 -1.54
C LYS A 101 6.29 10.48 -1.16
N ALA A 102 6.64 9.61 -2.09
CA ALA A 102 6.69 8.16 -1.85
C ALA A 102 8.14 7.73 -1.56
N THR A 103 8.39 7.19 -0.37
CA THR A 103 9.73 6.81 0.10
C THR A 103 9.80 5.31 0.40
N ALA A 104 10.79 4.62 -0.16
CA ALA A 104 11.01 3.22 0.11
C ALA A 104 11.58 3.03 1.54
N GLY A 105 10.97 2.13 2.31
CA GLY A 105 11.30 1.83 3.69
C GLY A 105 11.21 0.33 3.98
N LYS A 106 11.41 -0.05 5.25
CA LYS A 106 11.44 -1.45 5.69
C LYS A 106 10.32 -1.70 6.68
N MET A 107 9.61 -2.82 6.52
CA MET A 107 8.60 -3.29 7.46
C MET A 107 8.80 -4.78 7.76
N TYR A 108 8.19 -5.27 8.84
CA TYR A 108 8.23 -6.67 9.28
C TYR A 108 9.63 -7.25 9.55
N GLY A 109 10.63 -6.38 9.77
CA GLY A 109 12.01 -6.78 10.06
C GLY A 109 12.85 -7.13 8.84
N TYR A 110 12.43 -6.72 7.64
CA TYR A 110 13.19 -6.89 6.41
C TYR A 110 14.52 -6.13 6.45
N ASN A 111 15.54 -6.68 5.78
CA ASN A 111 16.83 -6.04 5.57
C ASN A 111 16.82 -5.11 4.35
N LYS A 112 16.04 -5.43 3.32
CA LYS A 112 15.82 -4.64 2.12
C LYS A 112 14.51 -3.86 2.20
N GLU A 113 14.42 -2.73 1.50
CA GLU A 113 13.19 -1.95 1.47
C GLU A 113 12.05 -2.73 0.80
N ASN A 114 10.93 -2.89 1.51
CA ASN A 114 9.72 -3.60 1.09
C ASN A 114 8.43 -2.84 1.41
N ALA A 115 8.53 -1.67 2.02
CA ALA A 115 7.40 -0.80 2.33
C ALA A 115 7.54 0.54 1.62
N ILE A 116 6.43 1.22 1.42
CA ILE A 116 6.36 2.54 0.79
C ILE A 116 5.67 3.46 1.78
N THR A 117 6.32 4.54 2.15
CA THR A 117 5.72 5.60 2.97
C THR A 117 5.35 6.75 2.07
N TYR A 118 4.06 7.03 1.99
CA TYR A 118 3.49 8.17 1.30
C TYR A 118 3.31 9.33 2.28
N GLN A 119 3.77 10.51 1.88
CA GLN A 119 3.56 11.75 2.63
C GLN A 119 2.88 12.78 1.73
N THR A 120 1.68 13.19 2.11
CA THR A 120 0.92 14.24 1.43
C THR A 120 1.48 15.64 1.75
N GLU A 121 1.11 16.64 0.94
CA GLU A 121 1.51 18.03 1.18
C GLU A 121 1.03 18.60 2.52
N ASP A 122 -0.12 18.16 3.02
CA ASP A 122 -0.67 18.58 4.32
C ASP A 122 -0.12 17.77 5.51
N GLY A 123 0.77 16.81 5.24
CA GLY A 123 1.56 16.09 6.24
C GLY A 123 0.92 14.81 6.76
N LEU A 124 -0.15 14.31 6.13
CA LEU A 124 -0.60 12.94 6.35
C LEU A 124 0.50 11.97 5.91
N VAL A 125 0.69 10.91 6.71
CA VAL A 125 1.66 9.85 6.43
C VAL A 125 0.93 8.51 6.43
N LEU A 126 1.05 7.77 5.33
CA LEU A 126 0.53 6.43 5.16
C LEU A 126 1.70 5.50 4.83
N THR A 127 1.69 4.28 5.33
CA THR A 127 2.74 3.30 5.04
C THR A 127 2.10 2.00 4.60
N ASP A 128 2.38 1.62 3.36
CA ASP A 128 1.91 0.36 2.80
C ASP A 128 3.08 -0.58 2.54
N VAL A 129 2.77 -1.86 2.33
CA VAL A 129 3.78 -2.90 2.12
C VAL A 129 3.61 -3.53 0.76
N LEU A 130 4.71 -3.63 0.01
CA LEU A 130 4.77 -4.34 -1.25
C LEU A 130 4.72 -5.85 -0.96
N ALA A 131 3.52 -6.43 -1.07
CA ALA A 131 3.30 -7.84 -0.79
C ALA A 131 3.85 -8.73 -1.91
N PHE A 132 3.76 -8.27 -3.16
CA PHE A 132 4.32 -8.93 -4.33
C PHE A 132 4.46 -7.93 -5.49
N SER A 133 5.49 -8.09 -6.32
CA SER A 133 5.63 -7.39 -7.59
C SER A 133 6.22 -8.30 -8.67
N ASP A 134 5.79 -8.03 -9.88
CA ASP A 134 6.35 -8.57 -11.12
C ASP A 134 6.63 -7.41 -12.08
N ASP A 135 6.98 -7.69 -13.32
CA ASP A 135 7.35 -6.64 -14.27
C ASP A 135 6.25 -5.57 -14.39
N ASN A 136 5.05 -5.87 -14.88
CA ASN A 136 4.04 -4.85 -15.17
C ASN A 136 2.83 -4.85 -14.21
N CYS A 137 3.01 -5.36 -12.99
CA CYS A 137 1.98 -5.37 -11.96
C CYS A 137 2.55 -5.51 -10.55
N TYR A 138 1.75 -5.16 -9.55
CA TYR A 138 2.09 -5.38 -8.15
C TYR A 138 0.87 -5.49 -7.25
N VAL A 139 1.10 -6.02 -6.05
CA VAL A 139 0.11 -6.20 -4.98
C VAL A 139 0.61 -5.46 -3.75
N ILE A 140 -0.19 -4.51 -3.27
CA ILE A 140 0.06 -3.78 -2.02
C ILE A 140 -0.82 -4.37 -0.92
N TYR A 141 -0.25 -4.46 0.27
CA TYR A 141 -0.99 -4.57 1.53
C TYR A 141 -1.08 -3.18 2.15
N ALA A 142 -2.28 -2.60 2.09
CA ALA A 142 -2.55 -1.24 2.53
C ALA A 142 -2.83 -1.21 4.04
N LEU A 143 -2.21 -0.25 4.72
CA LEU A 143 -2.43 -0.03 6.15
C LEU A 143 -3.20 1.28 6.37
N GLY A 144 -4.06 1.26 7.39
CA GLY A 144 -4.70 2.46 7.90
C GLY A 144 -3.70 3.42 8.56
N PRO A 145 -4.08 4.68 8.81
CA PRO A 145 -3.20 5.68 9.42
C PRO A 145 -2.65 5.32 10.81
N ASP A 146 -3.32 4.42 11.52
CA ASP A 146 -2.91 3.89 12.83
C ASP A 146 -2.08 2.60 12.73
N GLY A 147 -1.72 2.19 11.50
CA GLY A 147 -1.03 0.94 11.19
C GLY A 147 -1.93 -0.29 11.25
N SER A 148 -3.25 -0.13 11.39
CA SER A 148 -4.21 -1.24 11.26
C SER A 148 -4.32 -1.72 9.82
N GLU A 149 -4.83 -2.93 9.61
CA GLU A 149 -5.08 -3.43 8.26
C GLU A 149 -6.21 -2.65 7.58
N ALA A 150 -5.95 -2.10 6.40
CA ALA A 150 -7.00 -1.59 5.51
C ALA A 150 -7.43 -2.66 4.49
N GLY A 151 -6.47 -3.31 3.83
CA GLY A 151 -6.76 -4.37 2.87
C GLY A 151 -5.65 -4.61 1.85
N TYR A 152 -6.02 -5.11 0.67
CA TYR A 152 -5.12 -5.35 -0.45
C TYR A 152 -5.53 -4.57 -1.68
N GLU A 153 -4.54 -4.30 -2.52
CA GLU A 153 -4.66 -3.61 -3.80
C GLU A 153 -3.94 -4.38 -4.89
N LEU A 154 -4.51 -4.39 -6.09
CA LEU A 154 -3.90 -4.94 -7.29
C LEU A 154 -3.71 -3.82 -8.31
N TRP A 155 -2.46 -3.57 -8.67
CA TRP A 155 -2.07 -2.53 -9.62
C TRP A 155 -1.47 -3.15 -10.87
N ALA A 156 -1.74 -2.56 -12.04
CA ALA A 156 -1.17 -2.98 -13.32
C ALA A 156 -1.06 -1.80 -14.29
N THR A 157 -0.17 -1.92 -15.27
CA THR A 157 0.01 -0.87 -16.30
C THR A 157 -1.05 -0.91 -17.41
N ASP A 158 -1.79 -2.03 -17.51
CA ASP A 158 -2.90 -2.22 -18.46
C ASP A 158 -4.06 -2.91 -17.74
N ASN A 159 -5.19 -2.21 -17.61
CA ASN A 159 -6.39 -2.73 -16.96
C ASN A 159 -7.09 -3.84 -17.77
N THR A 160 -6.76 -4.00 -19.06
CA THR A 160 -7.34 -5.01 -19.96
C THR A 160 -6.51 -6.29 -20.03
N ASP A 161 -5.23 -6.24 -19.66
CA ASP A 161 -4.28 -7.36 -19.69
C ASP A 161 -3.46 -7.46 -18.39
N VAL A 162 -4.18 -7.67 -17.28
CA VAL A 162 -3.55 -7.82 -15.96
C VAL A 162 -2.76 -9.13 -15.89
N PRO A 163 -1.46 -9.11 -15.54
CA PRO A 163 -0.65 -10.31 -15.46
C PRO A 163 -1.20 -11.35 -14.48
N THR A 164 -1.18 -12.61 -14.90
CA THR A 164 -1.68 -13.73 -14.09
C THR A 164 -0.94 -13.88 -12.77
N SER A 165 0.37 -13.58 -12.73
CA SER A 165 1.19 -13.66 -11.51
C SER A 165 0.64 -12.78 -10.39
N CYS A 166 0.41 -11.48 -10.64
CA CYS A 166 -0.17 -10.60 -9.62
C CYS A 166 -1.64 -10.91 -9.34
N LEU A 167 -2.42 -11.32 -10.34
CA LEU A 167 -3.82 -11.68 -10.13
C LEU A 167 -3.95 -12.90 -9.19
N GLU A 168 -3.14 -13.93 -9.38
CA GLU A 168 -3.10 -15.10 -8.50
C GLU A 168 -2.67 -14.72 -7.08
N LYS A 169 -1.62 -13.89 -6.95
CA LYS A 169 -1.15 -13.41 -5.64
C LYS A 169 -2.16 -12.52 -4.92
N PHE A 170 -2.81 -11.61 -5.62
CA PHE A 170 -3.89 -10.81 -5.06
C PHE A 170 -5.03 -11.71 -4.57
N ASN A 171 -5.49 -12.66 -5.39
CA ASN A 171 -6.58 -13.57 -5.01
C ASN A 171 -6.20 -14.47 -3.81
N GLU A 172 -4.94 -14.91 -3.73
CA GLU A 172 -4.40 -15.66 -2.60
C GLU A 172 -4.42 -14.83 -1.32
N TYR A 173 -3.88 -13.61 -1.36
CA TYR A 173 -3.70 -12.77 -0.17
C TYR A 173 -5.01 -12.11 0.30
N ALA A 174 -5.89 -11.76 -0.64
CA ALA A 174 -7.21 -11.19 -0.36
C ALA A 174 -8.29 -12.25 -0.05
N ALA A 175 -7.93 -13.53 0.08
CA ALA A 175 -8.89 -14.61 0.27
C ALA A 175 -9.80 -14.37 1.49
N GLY A 176 -11.12 -14.32 1.23
CA GLY A 176 -12.13 -14.09 2.27
C GLY A 176 -12.49 -12.61 2.49
N LEU A 177 -11.81 -11.68 1.82
CA LEU A 177 -12.15 -10.25 1.82
C LEU A 177 -13.09 -9.91 0.66
N PRO A 178 -13.96 -8.89 0.81
CA PRO A 178 -14.79 -8.40 -0.29
C PRO A 178 -13.91 -7.66 -1.32
N VAL A 179 -13.75 -8.24 -2.51
CA VAL A 179 -13.03 -7.62 -3.62
C VAL A 179 -13.98 -6.74 -4.45
N ARG A 180 -13.49 -5.58 -4.90
CA ARG A 180 -14.18 -4.72 -5.87
C ARG A 180 -13.22 -4.24 -6.97
N ASP A 181 -13.80 -3.86 -8.10
CA ASP A 181 -13.08 -3.13 -9.14
C ASP A 181 -12.91 -1.66 -8.74
N VAL A 182 -11.80 -1.07 -9.15
CA VAL A 182 -11.47 0.34 -8.90
C VAL A 182 -11.28 1.07 -10.23
N TYR A 183 -10.29 0.67 -11.04
CA TYR A 183 -10.09 1.16 -12.40
C TYR A 183 -10.66 0.18 -13.40
N THR A 184 -11.47 0.67 -14.34
CA THR A 184 -12.13 -0.11 -15.40
C THR A 184 -12.15 0.67 -16.70
N ASN A 185 -12.65 0.08 -17.78
CA ASN A 185 -12.85 0.76 -19.07
C ASN A 185 -13.83 1.94 -19.04
N ASP A 186 -14.62 2.09 -17.96
CA ASP A 186 -15.50 3.25 -17.78
C ASP A 186 -14.74 4.47 -17.25
N CYS A 187 -13.51 4.28 -16.77
CA CYS A 187 -12.59 5.37 -16.45
C CYS A 187 -12.13 6.02 -17.75
N LEU A 188 -12.17 7.36 -17.81
CA LEU A 188 -11.73 8.07 -19.01
C LEU A 188 -10.21 7.88 -19.15
N PRO A 189 -9.69 7.66 -20.38
CA PRO A 189 -8.25 7.54 -20.58
C PRO A 189 -7.55 8.84 -20.18
N GLU A 190 -6.38 8.67 -19.55
CA GLU A 190 -5.46 9.76 -19.15
C GLU A 190 -5.08 10.69 -20.33
#